data_AF-A0A517Q523-F1
#
_entry.id   AF-A0A517Q523-F1
#
_cell.length_a   1.000
_cell.length_b   1.000
_cell.length_c   1.000
_cell.angle_alpha   90.00
_cell.angle_beta   90.00
_cell.angle_gamma   90.00
#
_symmetry.space_group_name_H-M   'P 1'
#
loop_
_entity.id
_entity.type
_entity.pdbx_description
1 polymer ?
#
loop_
_entity_poly.entity_id
_entity_poly.type
_entity_poly.pdbx_seq_one_letter_code
_entity_poly.pdbx_strand_id
1 'polypeptide(L)'
;MRNIVLLLLFIVVMAPSAWGDPDEEQPPHPMLDNGEFSYGSDPNLFDLVPDADPETSFDIGHVIFAYPVPYRNAGDPPPVALEAVVPVAKVMKLVAPDKALKALVNQQLHYNHAFHHEQVELVSLKQIGYRWQVVWTLFLSPGGGSGIPYRYRALVSDRGKLIPPDLYIYDAYSLSDWRESLCSNLQLNLKPKPQQKKLTQQQIEKRGRKALEKFLSTVKVTPGKKPVQFEFIDCQTVDLPMSVGADGEVKSLTVWGVNFKEVRKADAEIAEELFTVWVSEYGAVSELKLFSREW
;
A
#
# COMPACT_ATOMS: atom_id res chain seq x y z
N MET A 1 33.48 33.65 -46.03
CA MET A 1 33.41 32.17 -45.89
C MET A 1 33.16 31.87 -44.42
N ARG A 2 31.97 31.38 -44.11
CA ARG A 2 31.38 31.30 -42.76
C ARG A 2 31.18 29.82 -42.47
N ASN A 3 32.01 29.23 -41.62
CA ASN A 3 31.84 27.84 -41.18
C ASN A 3 31.04 27.84 -39.88
N ILE A 4 29.75 27.54 -39.97
CA ILE A 4 28.90 27.24 -38.83
C ILE A 4 28.98 25.73 -38.62
N VAL A 5 29.63 25.32 -37.53
CA VAL A 5 29.58 23.94 -37.04
C VAL A 5 28.27 23.79 -36.28
N LEU A 6 27.31 23.07 -36.87
CA LEU A 6 26.10 22.62 -36.18
C LEU A 6 26.46 21.43 -35.29
N LEU A 7 26.56 21.67 -33.98
CA LEU A 7 26.52 20.59 -32.98
C LEU A 7 25.05 20.21 -32.77
N LEU A 8 24.65 19.09 -33.37
CA LEU A 8 23.39 18.41 -33.04
C LEU A 8 23.55 17.72 -31.69
N LEU A 9 23.06 18.38 -30.63
CA LEU A 9 22.81 17.73 -29.34
C LEU A 9 21.61 16.80 -29.50
N PHE A 10 21.88 15.50 -29.64
CA PHE A 10 20.88 14.47 -29.40
C PHE A 10 20.57 14.48 -27.90
N ILE A 11 19.46 15.12 -27.53
CA ILE A 11 18.83 14.85 -26.23
C ILE A 11 18.22 13.46 -26.37
N VAL A 12 18.98 12.45 -25.98
CA VAL A 12 18.41 11.16 -25.61
C VAL A 12 17.61 11.45 -24.34
N VAL A 13 16.29 11.60 -24.50
CA VAL A 13 15.36 11.51 -23.37
C VAL A 13 15.39 10.04 -22.95
N MET A 14 16.38 9.68 -22.14
CA MET A 14 16.27 8.51 -21.29
C MET A 14 15.14 8.84 -20.33
N ALA A 15 14.02 8.13 -20.43
CA ALA A 15 13.05 8.11 -19.36
C ALA A 15 13.83 7.70 -18.10
N PRO A 16 13.94 8.56 -17.07
CA PRO A 16 14.60 8.17 -15.85
C PRO A 16 13.82 6.98 -15.30
N SER A 17 14.52 5.91 -14.89
CA SER A 17 13.93 4.97 -13.96
C SER A 17 13.43 5.79 -12.78
N ALA A 18 12.12 5.80 -12.53
CA ALA A 18 11.48 6.72 -11.58
C ALA A 18 11.94 6.55 -10.12
N TRP A 19 12.85 5.60 -9.85
CA TRP A 19 13.40 5.31 -8.55
C TRP A 19 14.93 5.37 -8.64
N GLY A 20 15.54 6.36 -7.98
CA GLY A 20 16.97 6.43 -7.71
C GLY A 20 17.43 5.31 -6.75
N ASP A 21 18.66 5.39 -6.25
CA ASP A 21 19.13 4.51 -5.19
C ASP A 21 18.19 4.61 -3.98
N PRO A 22 17.59 3.54 -3.44
CA PRO A 22 16.72 3.62 -2.25
C PRO A 22 17.45 4.10 -1.00
N ASP A 23 18.78 4.18 -1.04
CA ASP A 23 19.59 4.79 0.01
C ASP A 23 19.65 6.34 -0.12
N GLU A 24 19.14 6.93 -1.20
CA GLU A 24 18.96 8.38 -1.39
C GLU A 24 17.53 8.81 -1.01
N GLU A 25 17.40 9.88 -0.22
CA GLU A 25 16.09 10.44 0.13
C GLU A 25 15.37 10.95 -1.12
N GLN A 26 14.09 10.59 -1.25
CA GLN A 26 13.23 11.07 -2.32
C GLN A 26 12.16 11.99 -1.76
N PRO A 27 11.77 13.05 -2.49
CA PRO A 27 10.67 13.89 -2.05
C PRO A 27 9.40 13.04 -1.92
N PRO A 28 8.56 13.31 -0.91
CA PRO A 28 7.30 12.58 -0.73
C PRO A 28 6.45 12.71 -1.99
N HIS A 29 5.81 11.61 -2.39
CA HIS A 29 4.89 11.65 -3.52
C HIS A 29 3.65 12.44 -3.08
N PRO A 30 3.21 13.50 -3.80
CA PRO A 30 2.12 14.37 -3.34
C PRO A 30 0.82 13.63 -3.01
N MET A 31 0.53 12.54 -3.71
CA MET A 31 -0.64 11.68 -3.44
C MET A 31 -0.56 10.86 -2.14
N LEU A 32 0.65 10.64 -1.62
CA LEU A 32 0.89 9.94 -0.37
C LEU A 32 1.18 10.93 0.76
N ASP A 33 1.30 12.22 0.45
CA ASP A 33 1.59 13.33 1.37
C ASP A 33 0.30 13.94 1.98
N ASN A 34 -0.83 13.23 1.85
CA ASN A 34 -2.13 13.69 2.32
C ASN A 34 -2.26 13.53 3.84
N GLY A 35 -1.52 14.36 4.58
CA GLY A 35 -1.68 14.56 6.01
C GLY A 35 -1.09 13.45 6.86
N GLU A 36 -0.55 13.84 8.01
CA GLU A 36 -0.19 12.91 9.08
C GLU A 36 -1.34 11.91 9.25
N PHE A 37 -1.08 10.61 9.04
CA PHE A 37 -1.90 9.52 9.53
C PHE A 37 -2.28 9.87 10.97
N SER A 38 -3.46 10.42 11.14
CA SER A 38 -3.89 10.99 12.40
C SER A 38 -4.15 9.78 13.28
N TYR A 39 -3.16 9.45 14.11
CA TYR A 39 -3.22 8.45 15.15
C TYR A 39 -4.57 8.58 15.88
N GLY A 40 -5.56 7.76 15.50
CA GLY A 40 -6.90 7.74 16.09
C GLY A 40 -8.10 7.93 15.15
N SER A 41 -7.95 8.08 13.84
CA SER A 41 -9.10 8.24 12.90
C SER A 41 -9.21 7.22 11.78
N ASP A 42 -8.25 6.31 11.64
CA ASP A 42 -8.22 5.32 10.57
C ASP A 42 -9.18 4.15 10.85
N PRO A 43 -9.85 3.61 9.83
CA PRO A 43 -10.62 2.38 9.99
C PRO A 43 -9.68 1.26 10.47
N ASN A 44 -10.22 0.35 11.28
CA ASN A 44 -9.45 -0.83 11.66
C ASN A 44 -9.08 -1.61 10.39
N LEU A 45 -7.80 -2.00 10.25
CA LEU A 45 -7.32 -2.83 9.13
C LEU A 45 -8.22 -4.05 8.91
N PHE A 46 -8.73 -4.67 9.97
CA PHE A 46 -9.59 -5.86 9.90
C PHE A 46 -11.01 -5.55 9.43
N ASP A 47 -11.45 -4.29 9.45
CA ASP A 47 -12.68 -3.88 8.80
C ASP A 47 -12.49 -3.70 7.28
N LEU A 48 -11.28 -3.30 6.88
CA LEU A 48 -10.87 -3.18 5.48
C LEU A 48 -10.62 -4.55 4.84
N VAL A 49 -9.93 -5.45 5.55
CA VAL A 49 -9.55 -6.81 5.10
C VAL A 49 -9.96 -7.84 6.17
N PRO A 50 -11.23 -8.29 6.20
CA PRO A 50 -11.76 -9.16 7.26
C PRO A 50 -11.10 -10.53 7.40
N ASP A 51 -10.52 -11.04 6.32
CA ASP A 51 -9.86 -12.36 6.29
C ASP A 51 -8.38 -12.29 6.71
N ALA A 52 -7.87 -11.10 7.03
CA ALA A 52 -6.48 -10.90 7.46
C ALA A 52 -6.25 -11.42 8.88
N ASP A 53 -5.09 -12.04 9.10
CA ASP A 53 -4.65 -12.51 10.41
C ASP A 53 -4.33 -11.33 11.34
N PRO A 54 -5.05 -11.16 12.46
CA PRO A 54 -4.87 -10.00 13.31
C PRO A 54 -3.56 -9.95 14.11
N GLU A 55 -2.87 -11.09 14.23
CA GLU A 55 -1.60 -11.12 14.95
C GLU A 55 -0.41 -10.74 14.05
N THR A 56 -0.56 -10.90 12.73
CA THR A 56 0.56 -10.78 11.79
C THR A 56 0.37 -9.74 10.70
N SER A 57 -0.85 -9.33 10.42
CA SER A 57 -1.15 -8.30 9.42
C SER A 57 -0.97 -6.91 10.01
N PHE A 58 -0.52 -5.97 9.17
CA PHE A 58 -0.21 -4.59 9.57
C PHE A 58 -0.21 -3.69 8.33
N ASP A 59 -0.18 -2.40 8.55
CA ASP A 59 -0.01 -1.39 7.51
C ASP A 59 1.25 -0.54 7.75
N ILE A 60 1.77 0.03 6.66
CA ILE A 60 2.84 1.03 6.66
C ILE A 60 2.39 2.12 5.68
N GLY A 61 2.11 3.32 6.21
CA GLY A 61 1.48 4.37 5.43
C GLY A 61 0.19 3.87 4.79
N HIS A 62 0.03 4.08 3.48
CA HIS A 62 -1.18 3.69 2.75
C HIS A 62 -1.22 2.22 2.33
N VAL A 63 -0.23 1.39 2.71
CA VAL A 63 -0.12 0.00 2.25
C VAL A 63 -0.38 -0.98 3.38
N ILE A 64 -1.40 -1.83 3.19
CA ILE A 64 -1.71 -2.96 4.06
C ILE A 64 -0.97 -4.21 3.59
N PHE A 65 -0.33 -4.89 4.54
CA PHE A 65 0.27 -6.21 4.43
C PHE A 65 -0.64 -7.22 5.15
N ALA A 66 -1.57 -7.83 4.42
CA ALA A 66 -2.55 -8.77 4.96
C ALA A 66 -2.07 -10.22 4.81
N TYR A 67 -1.74 -10.88 5.92
CA TYR A 67 -1.41 -12.30 5.91
C TYR A 67 -2.66 -13.15 6.11
N PRO A 68 -2.79 -14.29 5.43
CA PRO A 68 -3.91 -15.19 5.65
C PRO A 68 -3.73 -15.96 6.97
N VAL A 69 -4.84 -16.20 7.69
CA VAL A 69 -4.83 -17.01 8.93
C VAL A 69 -4.32 -18.43 8.68
N PRO A 70 -4.87 -19.21 7.71
CA PRO A 70 -4.18 -20.38 7.20
C PRO A 70 -3.32 -20.02 5.98
N TYR A 71 -2.02 -20.26 6.05
CA TYR A 71 -1.11 -20.11 4.90
C TYR A 71 -1.02 -21.37 4.02
N ARG A 72 -1.67 -22.46 4.42
CA ARG A 72 -1.70 -23.74 3.70
C ARG A 72 -3.03 -23.91 3.00
N ASN A 73 -2.96 -24.38 1.76
CA ASN A 73 -4.13 -24.69 0.95
C ASN A 73 -4.53 -26.17 1.09
N ALA A 74 -5.79 -26.48 0.74
CA ALA A 74 -6.23 -27.85 0.61
C ALA A 74 -5.36 -28.61 -0.40
N GLY A 75 -4.82 -29.75 0.01
CA GLY A 75 -3.90 -30.56 -0.81
C GLY A 75 -2.42 -30.27 -0.60
N ASP A 76 -2.06 -29.25 0.19
CA ASP A 76 -0.68 -29.10 0.63
C ASP A 76 -0.25 -30.33 1.46
N PRO A 77 1.05 -30.71 1.42
CA PRO A 77 1.57 -31.79 2.25
C PRO A 77 1.22 -31.59 3.74
N PRO A 78 1.26 -32.62 4.59
CA PRO A 78 1.08 -32.42 6.03
C PRO A 78 2.22 -31.57 6.64
N PRO A 79 1.99 -31.02 7.85
CA PRO A 79 3.04 -30.36 8.64
C PRO A 79 4.27 -31.23 8.81
N VAL A 80 5.45 -30.61 8.82
CA VAL A 80 6.69 -31.33 9.18
C VAL A 80 6.84 -31.40 10.70
N ALA A 81 7.55 -32.43 11.17
CA ALA A 81 7.96 -32.52 12.57
C ALA A 81 8.95 -31.40 12.93
N LEU A 82 9.03 -31.04 14.21
CA LEU A 82 9.82 -29.90 14.70
C LEU A 82 11.29 -29.99 14.29
N GLU A 83 11.87 -31.18 14.35
CA GLU A 83 13.26 -31.48 13.97
C GLU A 83 13.56 -31.29 12.48
N ALA A 84 12.51 -31.26 11.65
CA ALA A 84 12.61 -31.08 10.21
C ALA A 84 12.22 -29.65 9.76
N VAL A 85 11.87 -28.77 10.71
CA VAL A 85 11.61 -27.36 10.42
C VAL A 85 12.88 -26.69 9.91
N VAL A 86 12.74 -25.86 8.88
CA VAL A 86 13.84 -25.12 8.28
C VAL A 86 14.62 -24.32 9.35
N PRO A 87 15.98 -24.36 9.37
CA PRO A 87 16.75 -23.63 10.35
C PRO A 87 16.60 -22.10 10.23
N VAL A 88 16.62 -21.41 11.37
CA VAL A 88 16.47 -19.95 11.47
C VAL A 88 17.48 -19.18 10.59
N ALA A 89 18.72 -19.67 10.46
CA ALA A 89 19.73 -19.03 9.62
C ALA A 89 19.33 -18.98 8.13
N LYS A 90 18.59 -19.99 7.64
CA LYS A 90 18.05 -19.99 6.27
C LYS A 90 16.84 -19.07 6.16
N VAL A 91 15.99 -19.01 7.17
CA VAL A 91 14.86 -18.10 7.26
C VAL A 91 15.33 -16.65 7.17
N MET A 92 16.31 -16.27 7.99
CA MET A 92 16.85 -14.90 8.03
C MET A 92 17.42 -14.44 6.69
N LYS A 93 18.04 -15.34 5.93
CA LYS A 93 18.52 -15.03 4.58
C LYS A 93 17.37 -14.81 3.57
N LEU A 94 16.25 -15.52 3.75
CA LEU A 94 15.09 -15.42 2.85
C LEU A 94 14.28 -14.14 3.06
N VAL A 95 14.21 -13.63 4.29
CA VAL A 95 13.38 -12.47 4.65
C VAL A 95 14.17 -11.20 4.90
N ALA A 96 15.47 -11.20 4.58
CA ALA A 96 16.27 -9.99 4.63
C ALA A 96 15.62 -8.92 3.73
N PRO A 97 15.41 -7.68 4.22
CA PRO A 97 14.76 -6.63 3.45
C PRO A 97 15.53 -6.34 2.16
N ASP A 98 14.88 -6.56 1.02
CA ASP A 98 15.46 -6.32 -0.28
C ASP A 98 15.32 -4.85 -0.71
N LYS A 99 15.86 -4.53 -1.89
CA LYS A 99 15.86 -3.18 -2.45
C LYS A 99 14.44 -2.64 -2.67
N ALA A 100 13.50 -3.49 -3.10
CA ALA A 100 12.14 -3.08 -3.40
C ALA A 100 11.33 -2.82 -2.14
N LEU A 101 11.44 -3.68 -1.12
CA LEU A 101 10.78 -3.47 0.16
C LEU A 101 11.26 -2.18 0.84
N LYS A 102 12.57 -1.91 0.82
CA LYS A 102 13.11 -0.65 1.36
C LYS A 102 12.56 0.56 0.63
N ALA A 103 12.56 0.53 -0.71
CA ALA A 103 12.00 1.61 -1.52
C ALA A 103 10.51 1.84 -1.24
N LEU A 104 9.72 0.77 -1.10
CA LEU A 104 8.30 0.87 -0.77
C LEU A 104 8.10 1.51 0.61
N VAL A 105 8.82 1.03 1.64
CA VAL A 105 8.70 1.59 2.99
C VAL A 105 9.10 3.06 3.03
N ASN A 106 10.21 3.43 2.38
CA ASN A 106 10.65 4.84 2.33
C ASN A 106 9.64 5.72 1.59
N GLN A 107 9.03 5.21 0.51
CA GLN A 107 7.95 5.91 -0.20
C GLN A 107 6.74 6.14 0.70
N GLN A 108 6.33 5.14 1.50
CA GLN A 108 5.16 5.21 2.37
C GLN A 108 5.38 6.02 3.65
N LEU A 109 6.63 6.16 4.11
CA LEU A 109 6.97 6.88 5.34
C LEU A 109 7.72 8.19 5.10
N HIS A 110 7.85 8.63 3.84
CA HIS A 110 8.48 9.88 3.38
C HIS A 110 9.97 10.07 3.70
N TYR A 111 10.56 9.19 4.50
CA TYR A 111 11.94 9.26 4.94
C TYR A 111 12.61 7.90 4.83
N ASN A 112 13.94 7.91 4.79
CA ASN A 112 14.71 6.68 4.75
C ASN A 112 14.63 5.95 6.09
N HIS A 113 14.22 4.68 6.06
CA HIS A 113 14.11 3.82 7.22
C HIS A 113 15.10 2.67 7.18
N ALA A 114 15.84 2.50 8.27
CA ALA A 114 16.68 1.33 8.51
C ALA A 114 15.86 0.20 9.12
N PHE A 115 16.09 -1.03 8.65
CA PHE A 115 15.47 -2.24 9.19
C PHE A 115 16.38 -2.86 10.24
N HIS A 116 15.93 -2.86 11.48
CA HIS A 116 16.64 -3.49 12.59
C HIS A 116 15.91 -4.77 12.96
N HIS A 117 16.62 -5.90 12.92
CA HIS A 117 16.06 -7.16 13.35
C HIS A 117 15.66 -7.08 14.84
N GLU A 118 14.37 -7.25 15.11
CA GLU A 118 13.81 -7.23 16.46
C GLU A 118 13.78 -8.65 17.03
N GLN A 119 13.13 -9.56 16.29
CA GLN A 119 12.71 -10.84 16.83
C GLN A 119 12.47 -11.87 15.71
N VAL A 120 12.79 -13.13 15.99
CA VAL A 120 12.40 -14.28 15.17
C VAL A 120 11.78 -15.35 16.05
N GLU A 121 10.58 -15.80 15.69
CA GLU A 121 9.83 -16.81 16.44
C GLU A 121 9.35 -17.94 15.55
N LEU A 122 9.40 -19.16 16.08
CA LEU A 122 8.71 -20.30 15.51
C LEU A 122 7.32 -20.42 16.16
N VAL A 123 6.29 -20.06 15.42
CA VAL A 123 4.90 -20.07 15.87
C VAL A 123 4.25 -21.41 15.53
N SER A 124 3.67 -22.06 16.53
CA SER A 124 2.86 -23.28 16.34
C SER A 124 1.41 -22.91 16.03
N LEU A 125 0.93 -23.34 14.87
CA LEU A 125 -0.45 -23.17 14.41
C LEU A 125 -1.25 -24.48 14.58
N LYS A 126 -0.97 -25.21 15.67
CA LYS A 126 -1.61 -26.47 16.03
C LYS A 126 -1.53 -27.48 14.88
N GLN A 127 -2.68 -27.90 14.32
CA GLN A 127 -2.76 -28.91 13.26
C GLN A 127 -2.29 -28.40 11.89
N ILE A 128 -2.12 -27.08 11.72
CA ILE A 128 -1.63 -26.47 10.47
C ILE A 128 -0.10 -26.61 10.36
N GLY A 129 0.59 -26.77 11.48
CA GLY A 129 2.05 -26.90 11.54
C GLY A 129 2.73 -25.66 12.11
N TYR A 130 3.94 -25.37 11.63
CA TYR A 130 4.75 -24.27 12.14
C TYR A 130 4.98 -23.19 11.06
N ARG A 131 5.06 -21.94 11.49
CA ARG A 131 5.57 -20.84 10.67
C ARG A 131 6.63 -20.07 11.44
N TRP A 132 7.65 -19.61 10.73
CA TRP A 132 8.54 -18.59 11.24
C TRP A 132 7.91 -17.22 11.05
N GLN A 133 7.98 -16.40 12.09
CA GLN A 133 7.64 -14.99 12.07
C GLN A 133 8.91 -14.20 12.37
N VAL A 134 9.29 -13.31 11.46
CA VAL A 134 10.45 -12.42 11.61
C VAL A 134 9.95 -10.99 11.66
N VAL A 135 10.31 -10.28 12.73
CA VAL A 135 9.91 -8.91 12.99
C VAL A 135 11.13 -8.00 12.85
N TRP A 136 10.96 -6.94 12.06
CA TRP A 136 11.93 -5.88 11.86
C TRP A 136 11.34 -4.58 12.39
N THR A 137 12.04 -3.93 13.31
CA THR A 137 11.73 -2.56 13.72
C THR A 137 12.29 -1.58 12.69
N LEU A 138 11.50 -0.58 12.30
CA LEU A 138 11.88 0.45 11.35
C LEU A 138 12.26 1.74 12.08
N PHE A 139 13.46 2.24 11.83
CA PHE A 139 13.96 3.49 12.42
C PHE A 139 14.33 4.49 11.34
N LEU A 140 13.98 5.76 11.54
CA LEU A 140 14.47 6.88 10.72
C LEU A 140 16.00 6.87 10.65
N SER A 141 16.55 6.98 9.45
CA SER A 141 17.99 7.11 9.19
C SER A 141 18.32 8.57 8.88
N PRO A 142 19.34 9.22 9.51
CA PRO A 142 20.44 8.64 10.30
C PRO A 142 20.21 8.63 11.83
N GLY A 143 19.00 8.33 12.29
CA GLY A 143 18.59 8.34 13.70
C GLY A 143 17.85 9.62 14.08
N GLY A 144 16.95 9.53 15.07
CA GLY A 144 16.23 10.71 15.59
C GLY A 144 14.71 10.61 15.72
N GLY A 145 14.11 9.42 15.65
CA GLY A 145 12.68 9.29 15.85
C GLY A 145 12.25 9.42 17.32
N SER A 146 11.24 10.24 17.59
CA SER A 146 10.39 10.14 18.78
C SER A 146 9.05 9.52 18.38
N GLY A 147 8.62 8.44 19.04
CA GLY A 147 7.38 7.73 18.69
C GLY A 147 7.50 6.21 18.75
N ILE A 148 6.40 5.51 18.53
CA ILE A 148 6.40 4.04 18.42
C ILE A 148 6.98 3.68 17.05
N PRO A 149 8.05 2.87 16.97
CA PRO A 149 8.63 2.51 15.69
C PRO A 149 7.69 1.58 14.91
N TYR A 150 7.62 1.76 13.59
CA TYR A 150 6.91 0.84 12.71
C TYR A 150 7.55 -0.55 12.76
N ARG A 151 6.74 -1.59 12.56
CA ARG A 151 7.20 -2.97 12.52
C ARG A 151 6.82 -3.63 11.22
N TYR A 152 7.82 -4.10 10.48
CA TYR A 152 7.62 -4.97 9.34
C TYR A 152 7.70 -6.44 9.77
N ARG A 153 6.72 -7.25 9.36
CA ARG A 153 6.69 -8.68 9.63
C ARG A 153 6.80 -9.50 8.35
N ALA A 154 7.66 -10.51 8.36
CA ALA A 154 7.80 -11.48 7.28
C ALA A 154 7.54 -12.90 7.78
N LEU A 155 6.80 -13.69 6.99
CA LEU A 155 6.40 -15.05 7.35
C LEU A 155 7.05 -16.09 6.43
N VAL A 156 7.53 -17.18 7.01
CA VAL A 156 8.12 -18.32 6.27
C VAL A 156 7.53 -19.62 6.79
N SER A 157 7.09 -20.51 5.89
CA SER A 157 6.57 -21.82 6.26
C SER A 157 7.63 -22.68 6.96
N ASP A 158 7.20 -23.70 7.70
CA ASP A 158 8.01 -24.82 8.20
C ASP A 158 9.05 -25.38 7.20
N ARG A 159 8.76 -25.38 5.90
CA ARG A 159 9.64 -25.87 4.82
C ARG A 159 10.55 -24.82 4.17
N GLY A 160 10.56 -23.58 4.65
CA GLY A 160 11.40 -22.51 4.10
C GLY A 160 10.86 -21.85 2.84
N LYS A 161 9.53 -21.86 2.63
CA LYS A 161 8.87 -21.09 1.58
C LYS A 161 8.36 -19.77 2.17
N LEU A 162 8.65 -18.65 1.51
CA LEU A 162 8.06 -17.36 1.87
C LEU A 162 6.53 -17.44 1.77
N ILE A 163 5.85 -17.01 2.81
CA ILE A 163 4.40 -16.81 2.80
C ILE A 163 4.22 -15.33 2.46
N PRO A 164 3.79 -14.97 1.24
CA PRO A 164 3.60 -13.57 0.90
C PRO A 164 2.31 -13.03 1.53
N PRO A 165 2.28 -11.75 1.97
CA PRO A 165 1.03 -11.09 2.28
C PRO A 165 0.27 -10.73 0.99
N ASP A 166 -1.05 -10.61 1.11
CA ASP A 166 -1.84 -9.84 0.17
C ASP A 166 -1.62 -8.36 0.43
N LEU A 167 -1.34 -7.61 -0.64
CA LEU A 167 -1.03 -6.19 -0.54
C LEU A 167 -2.23 -5.38 -0.98
N TYR A 168 -2.55 -4.34 -0.21
CA TYR A 168 -3.60 -3.39 -0.55
C TYR A 168 -3.07 -1.97 -0.42
N ILE A 169 -3.53 -1.07 -1.28
CA ILE A 169 -3.41 0.38 -1.07
C ILE A 169 -4.76 0.91 -0.63
N TYR A 170 -4.77 1.75 0.39
CA TYR A 170 -6.00 2.33 0.90
C TYR A 170 -5.91 3.83 1.14
N ASP A 171 -7.08 4.45 1.17
CA ASP A 171 -7.26 5.83 1.59
C ASP A 171 -8.49 5.92 2.49
N ALA A 172 -8.44 6.80 3.50
CA ALA A 172 -9.49 7.00 4.48
C ALA A 172 -9.72 8.49 4.69
N TYR A 173 -10.95 8.93 4.41
CA TYR A 173 -11.35 10.33 4.47
C TYR A 173 -12.44 10.53 5.52
N SER A 174 -12.18 11.43 6.47
CA SER A 174 -13.17 11.79 7.49
C SER A 174 -14.21 12.73 6.90
N LEU A 175 -15.48 12.30 6.88
CA LEU A 175 -16.58 13.13 6.41
C LEU A 175 -16.77 14.34 7.33
N SER A 176 -17.38 15.41 6.81
CA SER A 176 -17.55 16.70 7.50
C SER A 176 -18.26 16.64 8.87
N ASP A 177 -19.00 15.58 9.18
CA ASP A 177 -19.62 15.39 10.50
C ASP A 177 -18.75 14.60 11.49
N TRP A 178 -17.56 14.17 11.07
CA TRP A 178 -16.54 13.42 11.83
C TRP A 178 -17.04 12.11 12.46
N ARG A 179 -18.24 11.65 12.10
CA ARG A 179 -18.82 10.41 12.64
C ARG A 179 -18.62 9.25 11.70
N GLU A 180 -18.36 9.53 10.43
CA GLU A 180 -18.18 8.50 9.42
C GLU A 180 -16.88 8.76 8.64
N SER A 181 -16.15 7.68 8.38
CA SER A 181 -14.99 7.69 7.50
C SER A 181 -15.36 6.97 6.21
N LEU A 182 -15.11 7.61 5.07
CA LEU A 182 -15.19 7.03 3.74
C LEU A 182 -13.85 6.42 3.39
N CYS A 183 -13.83 5.15 3.00
CA CYS A 183 -12.59 4.43 2.73
C CYS A 183 -12.61 3.81 1.35
N SER A 184 -11.42 3.75 0.75
CA SER A 184 -11.12 3.19 -0.56
C SER A 184 -10.02 2.16 -0.37
N ASN A 185 -10.28 0.88 -0.67
CA ASN A 185 -9.31 -0.20 -0.50
C ASN A 185 -9.11 -0.99 -1.80
N LEU A 186 -7.91 -0.98 -2.38
CA LEU A 186 -7.58 -1.68 -3.63
C LEU A 186 -6.53 -2.76 -3.39
N GLN A 187 -6.85 -4.01 -3.72
CA GLN A 187 -5.87 -5.10 -3.74
C GLN A 187 -4.87 -4.92 -4.90
N LEU A 188 -3.58 -4.96 -4.59
CA LEU A 188 -2.46 -4.64 -5.48
C LEU A 188 -1.88 -5.86 -6.20
N ASN A 189 -1.79 -7.00 -5.50
CA ASN A 189 -1.10 -8.20 -6.00
C ASN A 189 -1.97 -9.08 -6.93
N LEU A 190 -3.04 -8.53 -7.50
CA LEU A 190 -3.88 -9.21 -8.48
C LEU A 190 -3.11 -9.40 -9.79
N LYS A 191 -2.84 -10.65 -10.17
CA LYS A 191 -2.23 -10.96 -11.48
C LYS A 191 -3.18 -10.50 -12.59
N PRO A 192 -2.73 -9.65 -13.53
CA PRO A 192 -3.56 -9.28 -14.66
C PRO A 192 -3.92 -10.51 -15.47
N LYS A 193 -5.17 -10.57 -15.95
CA LYS A 193 -5.57 -11.63 -16.88
C LYS A 193 -4.77 -11.47 -18.17
N PRO A 194 -4.33 -12.54 -18.83
CA PRO A 194 -3.47 -12.48 -20.03
C PRO A 194 -3.99 -11.61 -21.19
N GLN A 195 -5.28 -11.27 -21.21
CA GLN A 195 -5.94 -10.49 -22.26
C GLN A 195 -6.33 -9.06 -21.82
N GLN A 196 -6.01 -8.64 -20.59
CA GLN A 196 -6.35 -7.31 -20.12
C GLN A 196 -5.38 -6.27 -20.70
N LYS A 197 -5.94 -5.33 -21.47
CA LYS A 197 -5.20 -4.15 -21.93
C LYS A 197 -5.17 -3.10 -20.83
N LYS A 198 -4.04 -2.39 -20.71
CA LYS A 198 -3.94 -1.19 -19.88
C LYS A 198 -4.95 -0.15 -20.36
N LEU A 199 -5.60 0.51 -19.42
CA LEU A 199 -6.58 1.55 -19.71
C LEU A 199 -5.89 2.91 -19.91
N THR A 200 -6.55 3.79 -20.67
CA THR A 200 -6.11 5.19 -20.75
C THR A 200 -6.50 5.96 -19.49
N GLN A 201 -5.82 7.07 -19.20
CA GLN A 201 -6.15 7.95 -18.06
C GLN A 201 -7.64 8.34 -18.04
N GLN A 202 -8.22 8.71 -19.20
CA GLN A 202 -9.65 9.04 -19.29
C GLN A 202 -10.58 7.86 -18.92
N GLN A 203 -10.18 6.64 -19.26
CA GLN A 203 -10.94 5.44 -18.90
C GLN A 203 -10.82 5.14 -17.40
N ILE A 204 -9.65 5.35 -16.82
CA ILE A 204 -9.39 5.24 -15.39
C ILE A 204 -10.20 6.27 -14.60
N GLU A 205 -10.11 7.55 -14.98
CA GLU A 205 -10.86 8.65 -14.38
C GLU A 205 -12.35 8.35 -14.38
N LYS A 206 -12.90 7.97 -15.55
CA LYS A 206 -14.32 7.62 -15.68
C LYS A 206 -14.72 6.46 -14.77
N ARG A 207 -13.85 5.47 -14.56
CA ARG A 207 -14.13 4.35 -13.65
C ARG A 207 -14.13 4.79 -12.19
N GLY A 208 -13.13 5.56 -11.75
CA GLY A 208 -13.07 6.07 -10.38
C GLY A 208 -14.26 6.97 -10.06
N ARG A 209 -14.59 7.92 -10.93
CA ARG A 209 -15.76 8.80 -10.80
C ARG A 209 -17.06 8.02 -10.70
N LYS A 210 -17.28 7.08 -11.62
CA LYS A 210 -18.47 6.24 -11.61
C LYS A 210 -18.57 5.37 -10.36
N ALA A 211 -17.45 4.89 -9.82
CA ALA A 211 -17.43 4.09 -8.60
C ALA A 211 -17.87 4.93 -7.39
N LEU A 212 -17.32 6.13 -7.22
CA LEU A 212 -17.74 7.05 -6.16
C LEU A 212 -19.20 7.47 -6.30
N GLU A 213 -19.62 7.91 -7.49
CA GLU A 213 -21.01 8.30 -7.78
C GLU A 213 -21.99 7.16 -7.44
N LYS A 214 -21.65 5.93 -7.86
CA LYS A 214 -22.46 4.75 -7.55
C LYS A 214 -22.49 4.49 -6.05
N PHE A 215 -21.35 4.54 -5.37
CA PHE A 215 -21.29 4.33 -3.93
C PHE A 215 -22.14 5.35 -3.17
N LEU A 216 -21.97 6.64 -3.43
CA LEU A 216 -22.75 7.71 -2.79
C LEU A 216 -24.25 7.59 -3.06
N SER A 217 -24.66 7.07 -4.23
CA SER A 217 -26.07 6.80 -4.53
C SER A 217 -26.69 5.67 -3.69
N THR A 218 -25.85 4.77 -3.16
CA THR A 218 -26.28 3.63 -2.32
C THR A 218 -26.25 3.93 -0.83
N VAL A 219 -25.51 4.95 -0.41
CA VAL A 219 -25.46 5.39 0.99
C VAL A 219 -26.79 6.04 1.35
N LYS A 220 -27.46 5.50 2.37
CA LYS A 220 -28.72 6.07 2.85
C LYS A 220 -28.44 7.38 3.56
N VAL A 221 -29.03 8.47 3.07
CA VAL A 221 -28.98 9.76 3.74
C VAL A 221 -29.71 9.64 5.07
N THR A 222 -29.00 9.87 6.18
CA THR A 222 -29.61 9.91 7.50
C THR A 222 -30.64 11.04 7.54
N PRO A 223 -31.88 10.82 8.04
CA PRO A 223 -32.89 11.87 8.14
C PRO A 223 -32.33 13.12 8.84
N GLY A 224 -32.44 14.28 8.18
CA GLY A 224 -31.94 15.56 8.68
C GLY A 224 -30.50 15.92 8.27
N LYS A 225 -29.74 15.01 7.64
CA LYS A 225 -28.44 15.32 7.04
C LYS A 225 -28.57 15.61 5.55
N LYS A 226 -27.72 16.51 5.03
CA LYS A 226 -27.59 16.71 3.58
C LYS A 226 -26.74 15.58 2.99
N PRO A 227 -26.98 15.17 1.74
CA PRO A 227 -26.07 14.26 1.04
C PRO A 227 -24.67 14.86 0.96
N VAL A 228 -23.65 14.04 1.21
CA VAL A 228 -22.26 14.43 0.98
C VAL A 228 -22.04 14.57 -0.51
N GLN A 229 -21.32 15.62 -0.92
CA GLN A 229 -20.98 15.88 -2.31
C GLN A 229 -19.47 15.98 -2.45
N PHE A 230 -18.96 15.47 -3.56
CA PHE A 230 -17.55 15.51 -3.89
C PHE A 230 -17.37 16.13 -5.27
N GLU A 231 -16.37 17.00 -5.40
CA GLU A 231 -15.88 17.50 -6.67
C GLU A 231 -14.65 16.72 -7.11
N PHE A 232 -14.56 16.42 -8.40
CA PHE A 232 -13.37 15.80 -8.99
C PHE A 232 -12.26 16.84 -9.09
N ILE A 233 -11.06 16.48 -8.63
CA ILE A 233 -9.87 17.34 -8.66
C ILE A 233 -8.97 16.94 -9.82
N ASP A 234 -8.40 15.74 -9.76
CA ASP A 234 -7.49 15.25 -10.78
C ASP A 234 -7.39 13.70 -10.79
N CYS A 235 -6.59 13.20 -11.73
CA CYS A 235 -6.28 11.78 -11.84
C CYS A 235 -4.77 11.63 -12.07
N GLN A 236 -4.09 11.01 -11.11
CA GLN A 236 -2.64 10.90 -11.04
C GLN A 236 -2.20 9.45 -10.84
N THR A 237 -0.97 9.13 -11.23
CA THR A 237 -0.36 7.81 -11.06
C THR A 237 0.59 7.78 -9.87
N VAL A 238 0.66 6.63 -9.20
CA VAL A 238 1.71 6.28 -8.24
C VAL A 238 2.34 4.97 -8.70
N ASP A 239 3.66 4.94 -8.80
CA ASP A 239 4.40 3.71 -9.03
C ASP A 239 4.84 3.14 -7.67
N LEU A 240 4.33 1.97 -7.31
CA LEU A 240 4.66 1.31 -6.05
C LEU A 240 5.81 0.31 -6.27
N PRO A 241 6.96 0.43 -5.58
CA PRO A 241 8.01 -0.58 -5.65
C PRO A 241 7.52 -1.96 -5.17
N MET A 242 7.59 -2.99 -6.02
CA MET A 242 7.04 -4.33 -5.69
C MET A 242 8.06 -5.45 -5.68
N SER A 243 9.11 -5.36 -6.51
CA SER A 243 10.09 -6.44 -6.64
C SER A 243 11.40 -5.95 -7.25
N VAL A 244 12.42 -6.79 -7.21
CA VAL A 244 13.71 -6.55 -7.87
C VAL A 244 13.84 -7.45 -9.10
N GLY A 245 14.19 -6.87 -10.24
CA GLY A 245 14.49 -7.58 -11.48
C GLY A 245 15.79 -8.38 -11.42
N ALA A 246 16.01 -9.24 -12.41
CA ALA A 246 17.26 -10.01 -12.52
C ALA A 246 18.49 -9.13 -12.80
N ASP A 247 18.25 -7.93 -13.30
CA ASP A 247 19.20 -6.82 -13.52
C ASP A 247 19.48 -6.01 -12.25
N GLY A 248 18.77 -6.26 -11.14
CA GLY A 248 18.89 -5.48 -9.91
C GLY A 248 18.06 -4.19 -9.91
N GLU A 249 17.26 -3.94 -10.95
CA GLU A 249 16.37 -2.78 -11.02
C GLU A 249 15.08 -3.02 -10.23
N VAL A 250 14.57 -1.96 -9.60
CA VAL A 250 13.29 -2.02 -8.89
C VAL A 250 12.16 -2.01 -9.91
N LYS A 251 11.30 -3.02 -9.86
CA LYS A 251 10.08 -3.12 -10.66
C LYS A 251 8.90 -2.63 -9.84
N SER A 252 8.17 -1.69 -10.42
CA SER A 252 7.03 -1.05 -9.78
C SER A 252 5.69 -1.49 -10.38
N LEU A 253 4.64 -1.40 -9.57
CA LEU A 253 3.25 -1.51 -9.99
C LEU A 253 2.65 -0.11 -10.06
N THR A 254 2.18 0.27 -11.24
CA THR A 254 1.47 1.53 -11.42
C THR A 254 0.02 1.40 -10.95
N VAL A 255 -0.36 2.25 -10.01
CA VAL A 255 -1.75 2.48 -9.59
C VAL A 255 -2.14 3.91 -9.88
N TRP A 256 -3.43 4.16 -10.01
CA TRP A 256 -3.99 5.47 -10.28
C TRP A 256 -4.87 5.90 -9.12
N GLY A 257 -4.68 7.11 -8.61
CA GLY A 257 -5.67 7.74 -7.74
C GLY A 257 -6.52 8.70 -8.54
N VAL A 258 -7.83 8.55 -8.40
CA VAL A 258 -8.82 9.51 -8.88
C VAL A 258 -9.25 10.32 -7.68
N ASN A 259 -8.85 11.58 -7.63
CA ASN A 259 -8.89 12.39 -6.42
C ASN A 259 -10.12 13.30 -6.40
N PHE A 260 -10.70 13.42 -5.22
CA PHE A 260 -11.92 14.17 -4.97
C PHE A 260 -11.78 15.05 -3.74
N LYS A 261 -12.49 16.17 -3.73
CA LYS A 261 -12.60 17.06 -2.56
C LYS A 261 -14.06 17.13 -2.12
N GLU A 262 -14.32 17.05 -0.83
CA GLU A 262 -15.68 17.23 -0.32
C GLU A 262 -16.12 18.69 -0.52
N VAL A 263 -17.31 18.90 -1.09
CA VAL A 263 -17.91 20.21 -1.25
C VAL A 263 -18.50 20.65 0.11
N ARG A 264 -17.68 21.36 0.90
CA ARG A 264 -18.06 21.90 2.22
C ARG A 264 -18.53 23.34 2.13
N LYS A 265 -19.32 23.80 3.12
CA LYS A 265 -19.69 25.22 3.25
C LYS A 265 -18.46 26.04 3.66
N ALA A 266 -18.42 27.31 3.25
CA ALA A 266 -17.26 28.21 3.32
C ALA A 266 -16.63 28.45 4.71
N ASP A 267 -17.31 28.07 5.81
CA ASP A 267 -16.87 28.35 7.18
C ASP A 267 -16.09 27.19 7.85
N ALA A 268 -15.72 26.15 7.10
CA ALA A 268 -14.96 25.02 7.63
C ALA A 268 -13.44 25.27 7.51
N GLU A 269 -12.81 25.73 8.60
CA GLU A 269 -11.36 25.86 8.76
C GLU A 269 -10.65 24.49 8.87
N ILE A 270 -10.75 23.65 7.84
CA ILE A 270 -10.05 22.35 7.80
C ILE A 270 -9.19 22.32 6.54
N ALA A 271 -8.00 21.75 6.67
CA ALA A 271 -7.06 21.53 5.57
C ALA A 271 -7.76 20.88 4.35
N GLU A 272 -7.27 21.20 3.16
CA GLU A 272 -7.80 20.66 1.90
C GLU A 272 -7.43 19.19 1.73
N GLU A 273 -8.06 18.31 2.51
CA GLU A 273 -7.88 16.87 2.39
C GLU A 273 -8.58 16.34 1.13
N LEU A 274 -7.88 15.47 0.41
CA LEU A 274 -8.40 14.77 -0.76
C LEU A 274 -8.84 13.36 -0.37
N PHE A 275 -9.90 12.88 -1.00
CA PHE A 275 -10.28 11.47 -0.99
C PHE A 275 -9.92 10.82 -2.33
N THR A 276 -9.25 9.67 -2.26
CA THR A 276 -8.68 8.97 -3.41
C THR A 276 -9.41 7.67 -3.68
N VAL A 277 -10.03 7.57 -4.86
CA VAL A 277 -10.50 6.29 -5.39
C VAL A 277 -9.36 5.62 -6.17
N TRP A 278 -8.82 4.54 -5.62
CA TRP A 278 -7.72 3.81 -6.23
C TRP A 278 -8.20 2.94 -7.39
N VAL A 279 -7.46 2.95 -8.49
CA VAL A 279 -7.74 2.17 -9.69
C VAL A 279 -6.43 1.57 -10.23
N SER A 280 -6.41 0.26 -10.44
CA SER A 280 -5.28 -0.40 -11.12
C SER A 280 -5.19 0.01 -12.59
N GLU A 281 -4.01 -0.12 -13.20
CA GLU A 281 -3.80 0.12 -14.63
C GLU A 281 -4.70 -0.73 -15.56
N TYR A 282 -5.23 -1.86 -15.07
CA TYR A 282 -6.15 -2.76 -15.77
C TYR A 282 -7.63 -2.51 -15.43
N GLY A 283 -7.91 -1.54 -14.57
CA GLY A 283 -9.25 -1.05 -14.26
C GLY A 283 -10.01 -1.79 -13.16
N ALA A 284 -9.36 -2.62 -12.35
CA ALA A 284 -9.90 -2.95 -11.02
C ALA A 284 -9.95 -1.65 -10.19
N VAL A 285 -11.09 -1.40 -9.57
CA VAL A 285 -11.36 -0.21 -8.75
C VAL A 285 -11.42 -0.64 -7.30
N SER A 286 -10.97 0.23 -6.39
CA SER A 286 -11.08 -0.01 -4.95
C SER A 286 -12.51 -0.32 -4.53
N GLU A 287 -12.61 -1.16 -3.50
CA GLU A 287 -13.84 -1.27 -2.74
C GLU A 287 -14.03 -0.01 -1.91
N LEU A 288 -15.22 0.57 -1.98
CA LEU A 288 -15.59 1.75 -1.19
C LEU A 288 -16.46 1.32 -0.01
N LYS A 289 -16.12 1.79 1.20
CA LYS A 289 -16.82 1.45 2.45
C LYS A 289 -17.03 2.71 3.30
N LEU A 290 -18.09 2.70 4.11
CA LEU A 290 -18.29 3.68 5.18
C LEU A 290 -18.11 2.98 6.52
N PHE A 291 -17.38 3.62 7.41
CA PHE A 291 -17.23 3.18 8.79
C PHE A 291 -17.78 4.24 9.72
N SER A 292 -18.69 3.84 10.61
CA SER A 292 -19.15 4.71 11.69
C SER A 292 -18.15 4.66 12.84
N ARG A 293 -17.81 5.82 13.40
CA ARG A 293 -17.09 5.93 14.66
C ARG A 293 -18.07 5.65 15.79
N GLU A 294 -18.12 4.40 16.27
CA GLU A 294 -18.73 4.10 17.56
C GLU A 294 -17.75 4.51 18.67
N TRP A 295 -18.19 5.40 19.56
CA TRP A 295 -17.47 5.81 20.77
C TRP A 295 -17.94 4.97 21.96
#